data_AF-A0A448ZMS0-F1
#
_entry.id   AF-A0A448ZMS0-F1
#
_cell.length_a   1.000
_cell.length_b   1.000
_cell.length_c   1.000
_cell.angle_alpha   90.00
_cell.angle_beta   90.00
_cell.angle_gamma   90.00
#
_symmetry.space_group_name_H-M   'P 1'
#
loop_
_entity.id
_entity.type
_entity.pdbx_description
1 polymer ?
#
loop_
_entity_poly.entity_id
_entity_poly.type
_entity_poly.pdbx_seq_one_letter_code
_entity_poly.pdbx_strand_id
1 'polypeptide(L)'
;YCIAPLTEEIVFRGCMVPALLATGMSIGRVSLVAPLFFGLAHLHHAATRLSNGEQLRMVMLATTFQFLYTSLFGSYASYGFIRSGSILPVVLSHSYCNWMGLPNPGFAINAYHPLHRFRMFILFAYFIGIVTFWYTFHIDLFLPLPAELPRFVRSNHE
;
A
#
# COMPACT_ATOMS: atom_id res chain seq x y z
N TYR A 1 6.95 -11.59 -10.43
CA TYR A 1 6.51 -10.83 -9.24
C TYR A 1 6.79 -9.33 -9.31
N CYS A 2 7.83 -8.83 -10.00
CA CYS A 2 8.11 -7.37 -10.04
C CYS A 2 7.48 -6.59 -11.21
N ILE A 3 7.16 -7.23 -12.33
CA ILE A 3 6.64 -6.54 -13.53
C ILE A 3 5.25 -5.92 -13.29
N ALA A 4 4.33 -6.66 -12.68
CA ALA A 4 3.00 -6.14 -12.37
C ALA A 4 3.07 -4.93 -11.40
N PRO A 5 3.77 -5.03 -10.24
CA PRO A 5 4.05 -3.88 -9.39
C PRO A 5 4.71 -2.71 -10.12
N LEU A 6 5.71 -2.96 -10.98
CA LEU A 6 6.36 -1.90 -11.75
C LEU A 6 5.35 -1.13 -12.61
N THR A 7 4.52 -1.85 -13.37
CA THR A 7 3.51 -1.21 -14.23
C THR A 7 2.46 -0.46 -13.42
N GLU A 8 2.01 -1.02 -12.29
CA GLU A 8 1.04 -0.38 -11.41
C GLU A 8 1.61 0.89 -10.77
N GLU A 9 2.84 0.85 -10.26
CA GLU A 9 3.48 2.02 -9.66
C GLU A 9 3.76 3.11 -10.70
N ILE A 10 4.12 2.78 -11.94
CA ILE A 10 4.25 3.77 -13.02
C ILE A 10 2.92 4.48 -13.27
N VAL A 11 1.81 3.74 -13.40
CA VAL A 11 0.49 4.34 -13.67
C VAL A 11 0.00 5.16 -12.47
N PHE A 12 -0.02 4.55 -11.28
CA PHE A 12 -0.69 5.16 -10.13
C PHE A 12 0.19 6.16 -9.38
N ARG A 13 1.53 6.02 -9.40
CA ARG A 13 2.45 6.97 -8.75
C ARG A 13 3.16 7.82 -9.80
N GLY A 14 3.69 7.24 -10.85
CA GLY A 14 4.39 8.00 -11.90
C GLY A 14 3.51 8.97 -12.68
N CYS A 15 2.28 8.57 -13.04
CA CYS A 15 1.39 9.41 -13.85
C CYS A 15 0.37 10.19 -13.00
N MET A 16 -0.36 9.50 -12.12
CA MET A 16 -1.49 10.10 -11.40
C MET A 16 -1.08 11.06 -10.27
N VAL A 17 -0.04 10.74 -9.49
CA VAL A 17 0.39 11.60 -8.37
C VAL A 17 0.88 12.97 -8.85
N PRO A 18 1.78 13.09 -9.86
CA PRO A 18 2.18 14.38 -10.40
C PRO A 18 1.02 15.18 -10.98
N ALA A 19 0.08 14.52 -11.68
CA ALA A 19 -1.10 15.18 -12.22
C ALA A 19 -1.98 15.79 -11.10
N LEU A 20 -2.19 15.06 -10.00
CA LEU A 20 -2.91 15.58 -8.84
C LEU A 20 -2.15 16.71 -8.14
N LEU A 21 -0.83 16.60 -7.99
CA LEU A 21 -0.01 17.69 -7.42
C LEU A 21 -0.07 18.96 -8.27
N ALA A 22 -0.12 18.83 -9.60
CA ALA A 22 -0.24 19.97 -10.52
C ALA A 22 -1.56 20.75 -10.38
N THR A 23 -2.58 20.17 -9.73
CA THR A 23 -3.83 20.89 -9.39
C THR A 23 -3.71 21.82 -8.18
N GLY A 24 -2.56 21.84 -7.50
CA GLY A 24 -2.36 22.58 -6.26
C GLY A 24 -2.82 21.82 -5.00
N MET A 25 -3.17 20.54 -5.11
CA MET A 25 -3.48 19.71 -3.94
C MET A 25 -2.24 19.52 -3.05
N SER A 26 -2.44 19.61 -1.73
CA SER A 26 -1.38 19.32 -0.75
C SER A 26 -0.94 17.85 -0.80
N ILE A 27 0.32 17.58 -0.43
CA ILE A 27 0.91 16.23 -0.39
C ILE A 27 0.02 15.25 0.39
N GLY A 28 -0.50 15.67 1.54
CA GLY A 28 -1.38 14.84 2.37
C GLY A 28 -2.68 14.47 1.64
N ARG A 29 -3.31 15.42 0.95
CA ARG A 29 -4.53 15.15 0.16
C ARG A 29 -4.24 14.24 -1.03
N VAL A 30 -3.17 14.49 -1.77
CA VAL A 30 -2.77 13.60 -2.89
C VAL A 30 -2.51 12.18 -2.40
N SER A 31 -1.81 12.05 -1.27
CA SER A 31 -1.51 10.75 -0.65
C SER A 31 -2.74 10.02 -0.11
N LEU A 32 -3.91 10.67 -0.03
CA LEU A 32 -5.17 10.04 0.36
C LEU A 32 -6.10 9.79 -0.83
N VAL A 33 -6.10 10.69 -1.83
CA VAL A 33 -7.02 10.62 -2.98
C VAL A 33 -6.50 9.71 -4.08
N ALA A 34 -5.22 9.83 -4.46
CA ALA A 34 -4.61 9.01 -5.52
C ALA A 34 -4.80 7.49 -5.25
N PRO A 35 -4.56 6.98 -4.03
CA PRO A 35 -4.73 5.56 -3.70
C PRO A 35 -6.14 5.01 -3.85
N LEU A 36 -7.18 5.87 -3.79
CA LEU A 36 -8.56 5.41 -3.97
C LEU A 36 -8.76 4.87 -5.38
N PHE A 37 -8.15 5.47 -6.40
CA PHE A 37 -8.21 4.96 -7.78
C PHE A 37 -7.49 3.61 -7.90
N PHE A 38 -6.38 3.44 -7.20
CA PHE A 38 -5.67 2.16 -7.12
C PHE A 38 -6.54 1.07 -6.46
N GLY A 39 -7.21 1.40 -5.35
CA GLY A 39 -8.16 0.49 -4.71
C GLY A 39 -9.38 0.18 -5.58
N LEU A 40 -9.96 1.19 -6.22
CA LEU A 40 -11.11 1.02 -7.13
C LEU A 40 -10.78 0.11 -8.31
N ALA A 41 -9.56 0.19 -8.83
CA ALA A 41 -9.12 -0.68 -9.91
C ALA A 41 -9.25 -2.16 -9.55
N HIS A 42 -9.15 -2.54 -8.28
CA HIS A 42 -9.29 -3.93 -7.82
C HIS A 42 -10.74 -4.41 -7.65
N LEU A 43 -11.73 -3.51 -7.70
CA LEU A 43 -13.14 -3.89 -7.60
C LEU A 43 -13.59 -4.77 -8.77
N HIS A 44 -12.89 -4.75 -9.91
CA HIS A 44 -13.19 -5.62 -11.04
C HIS A 44 -13.14 -7.12 -10.67
N HIS A 45 -12.32 -7.49 -9.68
CA HIS A 45 -12.29 -8.86 -9.16
C HIS A 45 -13.63 -9.30 -8.57
N ALA A 46 -14.41 -8.38 -8.01
CA ALA A 46 -15.74 -8.71 -7.48
C ALA A 46 -16.66 -9.27 -8.58
N ALA A 47 -16.62 -8.68 -9.77
CA ALA A 47 -17.41 -9.15 -10.91
C ALA A 47 -17.03 -10.59 -11.30
N THR A 48 -15.73 -10.88 -11.38
CA THR A 48 -15.23 -12.24 -11.68
C THR A 48 -15.61 -13.25 -10.60
N ARG A 49 -15.58 -12.86 -9.32
CA ARG A 49 -15.95 -13.75 -8.21
C ARG A 49 -17.44 -14.07 -8.21
N LEU A 50 -18.28 -13.07 -8.51
CA LEU A 50 -19.72 -13.28 -8.68
C LEU A 50 -20.02 -14.18 -9.88
N SER A 51 -19.32 -14.01 -11.02
CA SER A 51 -19.50 -14.90 -12.18
C SER A 51 -19.05 -16.33 -11.92
N ASN A 52 -18.11 -16.54 -10.99
CA ASN A 52 -17.66 -17.85 -10.55
C ASN A 52 -18.60 -18.53 -9.54
N GLY A 53 -19.74 -17.89 -9.21
CA GLY A 53 -20.74 -18.45 -8.30
C GLY A 53 -20.42 -18.29 -6.81
N GLU A 54 -19.47 -17.42 -6.45
CA GLU A 54 -19.19 -17.15 -5.04
C GLU A 54 -20.36 -16.42 -4.36
N GLN A 55 -20.60 -16.73 -3.08
CA GLN A 55 -21.67 -16.11 -2.31
C GLN A 55 -21.44 -14.60 -2.17
N LEU A 56 -22.46 -13.79 -2.50
CA LEU A 56 -22.40 -12.32 -2.47
C LEU A 56 -21.80 -11.76 -1.18
N ARG A 57 -22.19 -12.29 -0.02
CA ARG A 57 -21.66 -11.86 1.29
C ARG A 57 -20.14 -12.00 1.38
N MET A 58 -19.58 -13.11 0.88
CA MET A 58 -18.15 -13.36 0.90
C MET A 58 -17.41 -12.47 -0.10
N VAL A 59 -17.99 -12.27 -1.29
CA VAL A 59 -17.43 -11.37 -2.30
C VAL A 59 -17.38 -9.94 -1.77
N MET A 60 -18.47 -9.45 -1.18
CA MET A 60 -18.52 -8.11 -0.58
C MET A 60 -17.47 -7.95 0.51
N LEU A 61 -17.39 -8.87 1.47
CA LEU A 61 -16.42 -8.81 2.56
C LEU A 61 -14.98 -8.78 2.03
N ALA A 62 -14.66 -9.70 1.10
CA ALA A 62 -13.32 -9.80 0.56
C ALA A 62 -12.94 -8.59 -0.32
N THR A 63 -13.88 -8.09 -1.11
CA THR A 63 -13.67 -6.92 -1.98
C THR A 63 -13.50 -5.65 -1.15
N THR A 64 -14.33 -5.44 -0.13
CA THR A 64 -14.18 -4.30 0.80
C THR A 64 -12.84 -4.36 1.51
N PHE A 65 -12.45 -5.53 2.01
CA PHE A 65 -11.16 -5.70 2.66
C PHE A 65 -10.00 -5.44 1.70
N GLN A 66 -10.07 -5.98 0.47
CA GLN A 66 -9.08 -5.73 -0.57
C GLN A 66 -8.97 -4.24 -0.87
N PHE A 67 -10.09 -3.55 -1.12
CA PHE A 67 -10.15 -2.11 -1.39
C PHE A 67 -9.49 -1.29 -0.27
N LEU A 68 -9.85 -1.55 1.00
CA LEU A 68 -9.31 -0.82 2.14
C LEU A 68 -7.80 -1.04 2.28
N TYR A 69 -7.37 -2.29 2.20
CA TYR A 69 -5.95 -2.65 2.34
C TYR A 69 -5.11 -2.09 1.20
N THR A 70 -5.54 -2.22 -0.05
CA THR A 70 -4.82 -1.67 -1.21
C THR A 70 -4.80 -0.15 -1.19
N SER A 71 -5.89 0.49 -0.74
CA SER A 71 -5.92 1.95 -0.59
C SER A 71 -4.94 2.41 0.48
N LEU A 72 -4.88 1.73 1.63
CA LEU A 72 -3.93 2.03 2.70
C LEU A 72 -2.47 1.89 2.22
N PHE A 73 -2.15 0.79 1.54
CA PHE A 73 -0.83 0.60 0.93
C PHE A 73 -0.52 1.68 -0.11
N GLY A 74 -1.49 2.01 -0.96
CA GLY A 74 -1.36 3.07 -1.95
C GLY A 74 -1.07 4.43 -1.32
N SER A 75 -1.64 4.74 -0.16
CA SER A 75 -1.36 5.97 0.59
C SER A 75 0.09 6.03 1.05
N TYR A 76 0.58 4.95 1.65
CA TYR A 76 1.99 4.80 2.02
C TYR A 76 2.91 4.98 0.81
N ALA A 77 2.59 4.29 -0.29
CA ALA A 77 3.39 4.30 -1.51
C ALA A 77 3.40 5.67 -2.20
N SER A 78 2.26 6.39 -2.19
CA SER A 78 2.17 7.74 -2.75
C SER A 78 3.01 8.71 -1.94
N TYR A 79 2.92 8.64 -0.61
CA TYR A 79 3.77 9.43 0.28
C TYR A 79 5.25 9.11 0.07
N GLY A 80 5.61 7.82 0.03
CA GLY A 80 6.98 7.37 -0.22
C GLY A 80 7.54 7.82 -1.58
N PHE A 81 6.72 7.79 -2.64
CA PHE A 81 7.10 8.30 -3.97
C PHE A 81 7.37 9.80 -3.93
N ILE A 82 6.47 10.60 -3.35
CA ILE A 82 6.63 12.06 -3.24
C ILE A 82 7.89 12.41 -2.46
N ARG A 83 8.13 11.71 -1.35
CA ARG A 83 9.26 11.95 -0.45
C ARG A 83 10.59 11.51 -1.04
N SER A 84 10.65 10.39 -1.74
CA SER A 84 11.89 9.86 -2.33
C SER A 84 12.19 10.38 -3.74
N GLY A 85 11.19 10.90 -4.45
CA GLY A 85 11.28 11.27 -5.86
C GLY A 85 11.54 10.08 -6.81
N SER A 86 11.44 8.83 -6.33
CA SER A 86 11.78 7.63 -7.08
C SER A 86 10.68 6.57 -6.99
N ILE A 87 10.41 5.92 -8.13
CA ILE A 87 9.46 4.80 -8.20
C ILE A 87 10.11 3.51 -7.67
N LEU A 88 11.44 3.39 -7.71
CA LEU A 88 12.14 2.14 -7.41
C LEU A 88 11.90 1.61 -5.97
N PRO A 89 12.02 2.42 -4.89
CA PRO A 89 11.76 1.94 -3.54
C PRO A 89 10.32 1.44 -3.35
N VAL A 90 9.37 2.12 -3.99
CA VAL A 90 7.95 1.78 -3.91
C VAL A 90 7.64 0.49 -4.67
N VAL A 91 8.23 0.29 -5.85
CA VAL A 91 8.10 -0.96 -6.62
C VAL A 91 8.69 -2.15 -5.86
N LEU A 92 9.83 -1.96 -5.19
CA LEU A 92 10.44 -3.03 -4.37
C LEU A 92 9.54 -3.40 -3.18
N SER A 93 9.03 -2.39 -2.47
CA SER A 93 8.08 -2.60 -1.36
C SER A 93 6.81 -3.32 -1.84
N HIS A 94 6.22 -2.86 -2.94
CA HIS A 94 5.04 -3.50 -3.54
C HIS A 94 5.33 -4.94 -3.96
N SER A 95 6.44 -5.18 -4.65
CA SER A 95 6.84 -6.53 -5.07
C SER A 95 7.02 -7.46 -3.89
N TYR A 96 7.61 -6.96 -2.79
CA TYR A 96 7.77 -7.73 -1.56
C TYR A 96 6.42 -8.03 -0.90
N CYS A 97 5.52 -7.06 -0.79
CA CYS A 97 4.17 -7.26 -0.27
C CYS A 97 3.38 -8.28 -1.09
N ASN A 98 3.47 -8.23 -2.43
CA ASN A 98 2.79 -9.20 -3.29
C ASN A 98 3.40 -10.60 -3.19
N TRP A 99 4.70 -10.71 -2.91
CA TRP A 99 5.35 -11.99 -2.71
C TRP A 99 4.98 -12.62 -1.35
N MET A 100 5.02 -11.84 -0.27
CA MET A 100 4.67 -12.31 1.07
C MET A 100 3.18 -12.56 1.25
N GLY A 101 2.34 -11.75 0.60
CA GLY A 101 0.90 -11.75 0.81
C GLY A 101 0.52 -11.27 2.21
N LEU A 102 -0.78 -11.40 2.52
CA LEU A 102 -1.30 -11.08 3.84
C LEU A 102 -1.10 -12.25 4.81
N PRO A 103 -0.84 -11.97 6.10
CA PRO A 103 -0.79 -13.01 7.11
C PRO A 103 -2.12 -13.74 7.20
N ASN A 104 -2.09 -15.07 7.08
CA ASN A 104 -3.26 -15.90 7.36
C ASN A 104 -3.44 -16.01 8.89
N PRO A 105 -4.50 -15.42 9.50
CA PRO A 105 -4.68 -15.44 10.94
C PRO A 105 -4.95 -16.86 11.51
N GLY A 106 -5.15 -17.86 10.65
CA GLY A 106 -5.33 -19.25 11.04
C GLY A 106 -4.24 -19.80 11.96
N PHE A 107 -2.99 -19.32 11.85
CA PHE A 107 -1.92 -19.76 12.77
C PHE A 107 -2.16 -19.34 14.22
N ALA A 108 -2.94 -18.28 14.48
CA ALA A 108 -3.16 -17.76 15.83
C ALA A 108 -4.35 -18.45 16.52
N ILE A 109 -5.34 -18.88 15.73
CA ILE A 109 -6.64 -19.39 16.22
C ILE A 109 -6.69 -20.92 16.15
N ASN A 110 -6.17 -21.53 15.09
CA ASN A 110 -6.32 -22.96 14.84
C ASN A 110 -5.18 -23.77 15.48
N ALA A 111 -5.49 -24.56 16.50
CA ALA A 111 -4.53 -25.41 17.21
C ALA A 111 -3.86 -26.48 16.33
N TYR A 112 -4.52 -26.90 15.23
CA TYR A 112 -3.98 -27.88 14.28
C TYR A 112 -3.02 -27.27 13.27
N HIS A 113 -2.90 -25.94 13.22
CA HIS A 113 -2.01 -25.28 12.29
C HIS A 113 -0.54 -25.49 12.73
N PRO A 114 0.38 -25.89 11.84
CA PRO A 114 1.76 -26.22 12.21
C PRO A 114 2.51 -25.04 12.86
N LEU A 115 2.16 -23.81 12.45
CA LEU A 115 2.74 -22.59 13.01
C LEU A 115 2.14 -22.16 14.36
N HIS A 116 1.06 -22.80 14.84
CA HIS A 116 0.40 -22.42 16.09
C HIS A 116 1.30 -22.60 17.32
N ARG A 117 2.22 -23.57 17.30
CA ARG A 117 3.25 -23.76 18.34
C ARG A 117 4.12 -22.51 18.53
N PHE A 118 4.36 -21.76 17.46
CA PHE A 118 5.18 -20.55 17.46
C PHE A 118 4.35 -19.26 17.45
N ARG A 119 3.02 -19.34 17.70
CA ARG A 119 2.11 -18.20 17.56
C ARG A 119 2.55 -16.96 18.33
N MET A 120 3.05 -17.14 19.56
CA MET A 120 3.49 -16.00 20.39
C MET A 120 4.73 -15.33 19.81
N PHE A 121 5.68 -16.12 19.28
CA PHE A 121 6.85 -15.59 18.60
C PHE A 121 6.47 -14.83 17.32
N ILE A 122 5.57 -15.40 16.52
CA ILE A 122 5.09 -14.77 15.28
C ILE A 122 4.31 -13.47 15.59
N LEU A 123 3.41 -13.49 16.58
CA LEU A 123 2.66 -12.30 17.01
C LEU A 123 3.60 -11.22 17.56
N PHE A 124 4.61 -11.59 18.32
CA PHE A 124 5.62 -10.67 18.82
C PHE A 124 6.45 -10.07 17.68
N ALA A 125 6.83 -10.86 16.67
CA ALA A 125 7.52 -10.36 15.48
C ALA A 125 6.66 -9.37 14.68
N TYR A 126 5.36 -9.63 14.52
CA TYR A 126 4.43 -8.67 13.92
C TYR A 126 4.32 -7.38 14.73
N PHE A 127 4.21 -7.49 16.05
CA PHE A 127 4.13 -6.33 16.94
C PHE A 127 5.40 -5.46 16.83
N ILE A 128 6.58 -6.06 16.95
CA ILE A 128 7.86 -5.36 16.75
C ILE A 128 7.88 -4.72 15.36
N GLY A 129 7.53 -5.45 14.31
CA GLY A 129 7.53 -4.93 12.93
C GLY A 129 6.64 -3.70 12.75
N ILE A 130 5.42 -3.73 13.28
CA ILE A 130 4.49 -2.59 13.24
C ILE A 130 5.04 -1.40 14.03
N VAL A 131 5.55 -1.63 15.23
CA VAL A 131 6.12 -0.59 16.08
C VAL A 131 7.35 0.04 15.42
N THR A 132 8.27 -0.78 14.92
CA THR A 132 9.45 -0.31 14.20
C THR A 132 9.06 0.47 12.95
N PHE A 133 8.08 0.00 12.18
CA PHE A 133 7.57 0.73 11.01
C PHE A 133 7.00 2.08 11.43
N TRP A 134 6.16 2.14 12.47
CA TRP A 134 5.57 3.39 12.96
C TRP A 134 6.63 4.41 13.36
N TYR A 135 7.63 3.98 14.16
CA TYR A 135 8.71 4.87 14.57
C TYR A 135 9.58 5.31 13.41
N THR A 136 9.93 4.41 12.48
CA THR A 136 10.79 4.73 11.33
C THR A 136 10.07 5.55 10.26
N PHE A 137 8.74 5.46 10.16
CA PHE A 137 7.94 6.20 9.18
C PHE A 137 8.06 7.72 9.34
N HIS A 138 8.28 8.20 10.57
CA HIS A 138 8.47 9.63 10.86
C HIS A 138 9.91 10.11 10.71
N ILE A 139 10.88 9.20 10.54
CA ILE A 139 12.30 9.55 10.49
C ILE A 139 12.68 9.79 9.03
N ASP A 140 13.04 11.03 8.71
CA ASP A 140 13.47 11.46 7.37
C ASP A 140 14.75 10.75 6.86
N LEU A 141 15.37 9.90 7.68
CA LEU A 141 16.57 9.12 7.38
C LEU A 141 16.36 8.10 6.24
N PHE A 142 15.17 7.49 6.14
CA PHE A 142 14.87 6.46 5.13
C PHE A 142 14.14 7.00 3.91
N LEU A 143 13.62 8.23 3.99
CA LEU A 143 12.94 8.96 2.92
C LEU A 143 13.55 10.37 2.80
N PRO A 144 14.83 10.46 2.39
CA PRO A 144 15.49 11.75 2.25
C PRO A 144 14.73 12.59 1.21
N LEU A 145 14.43 13.84 1.60
CA LEU A 145 13.84 14.81 0.68
C LEU A 145 14.77 14.98 -0.53
N PRO A 146 14.26 15.00 -1.77
CA PRO A 146 15.08 15.33 -2.92
C PRO A 146 15.66 16.74 -2.74
N ALA A 147 16.94 16.91 -3.06
CA ALA A 147 17.67 18.18 -2.93
C ALA A 147 16.99 19.35 -3.68
N GLU A 148 16.22 19.03 -4.72
CA GLU A 148 15.39 19.96 -5.48
C GLU A 148 13.94 19.43 -5.48
N LEU A 149 13.11 19.92 -4.57
CA LEU A 149 11.66 19.77 -4.70
C LEU A 149 11.21 20.50 -5.98
N PRO A 150 10.41 19.87 -6.84
CA PRO A 150 9.80 20.56 -7.98
C PRO A 150 9.09 21.84 -7.52
N ARG A 151 9.16 22.91 -8.32
CA ARG A 151 8.65 24.25 -7.95
C ARG A 151 7.22 24.26 -7.41
N PHE A 152 6.36 23.34 -7.86
CA PHE A 152 4.98 23.20 -7.40
C PHE A 152 4.83 22.65 -5.97
N VAL A 153 5.84 21.97 -5.42
CA VAL A 153 5.85 21.53 -4.02
C VAL A 153 6.31 22.66 -3.09
N ARG A 154 7.23 23.51 -3.55
CA ARG A 154 7.71 24.69 -2.80
C ARG A 154 6.58 25.68 -2.48
N SER A 155 5.67 25.94 -3.43
CA SER A 155 4.57 26.89 -3.23
C SER A 155 3.50 26.46 -2.23
N ASN A 156 3.50 25.20 -1.78
CA ASN A 156 2.56 24.69 -0.78
C ASN A 156 3.17 24.70 0.65
N HIS A 157 4.42 25.12 0.79
CA HIS A 157 5.16 25.23 2.05
C HIS A 157 5.50 26.68 2.44
N GLU A 158 5.17 27.66 1.59
CA GLU A 158 5.15 29.10 1.89
C GLU A 158 3.72 29.54 2.21
#